data_AF-A0AAE4CC92-F1
#
_entry.id   AF-A0AAE4CC92-F1
#
_cell.length_a   1.000
_cell.length_b   1.000
_cell.length_c   1.000
_cell.angle_alpha   90.00
_cell.angle_beta   90.00
_cell.angle_gamma   90.00
#
_symmetry.space_group_name_H-M   'P 1'
#
loop_
_entity.id
_entity.type
_entity.pdbx_description
1 polymer ?
#
loop_
_entity_poly.entity_id
_entity_poly.type
_entity_poly.pdbx_seq_one_letter_code
_entity_poly.pdbx_strand_id
1 'polypeptide(L)'
;MGKPGPRGSRYRRARNAVLAQSTICHLCGHADADQVDHVRPRSLNPELDDADHTNLAPAHGVNGCPTCGEKCNQAKGNRTVSKPVRSRNW
;
A
#
# COMPACT_ATOMS: atom_id res chain seq x y z
N MET A 1 -1.44 25.42 6.82
CA MET A 1 -1.59 23.97 6.58
C MET A 1 -2.98 23.72 5.98
N GLY A 2 -3.07 23.45 4.68
CA GLY A 2 -4.36 23.25 4.00
C GLY A 2 -5.02 21.95 4.46
N LYS A 3 -6.30 22.01 4.88
CA LYS A 3 -7.06 20.79 5.16
C LYS A 3 -7.15 19.97 3.87
N PRO A 4 -6.93 18.64 3.90
CA PRO A 4 -7.10 17.83 2.70
C PRO A 4 -8.54 17.98 2.21
N GLY A 5 -8.72 18.11 0.90
CA GLY A 5 -10.05 18.07 0.30
C GLY A 5 -10.79 16.76 0.61
N PRO A 6 -12.10 16.66 0.32
CA PRO A 6 -12.94 15.53 0.69
C PRO A 6 -12.36 14.16 0.30
N ARG A 7 -11.68 14.09 -0.85
CA ARG A 7 -10.99 12.89 -1.34
C ARG A 7 -9.81 12.46 -0.46
N GLY A 8 -9.02 13.42 0.04
CA GLY A 8 -7.91 13.13 0.96
C GLY A 8 -8.37 12.63 2.33
N SER A 9 -9.55 13.08 2.78
CA SER A 9 -10.17 12.56 4.02
C SER A 9 -10.62 11.11 3.87
N ARG A 10 -11.27 10.76 2.74
CA ARG A 10 -11.71 9.38 2.45
C ARG A 10 -10.53 8.42 2.33
N TYR A 11 -9.51 8.78 1.56
CA TYR A 11 -8.30 7.98 1.43
C TYR A 11 -7.62 7.75 2.78
N ARG A 12 -7.50 8.77 3.63
CA ARG A 12 -6.92 8.63 4.97
C ARG A 12 -7.72 7.65 5.84
N ARG A 13 -9.05 7.71 5.80
CA ARG A 13 -9.91 6.76 6.53
C ARG A 13 -9.71 5.33 6.02
N ALA A 14 -9.70 5.13 4.71
CA ALA A 14 -9.47 3.82 4.10
C ALA A 14 -8.08 3.26 4.46
N ARG A 15 -7.02 4.07 4.34
CA ARG A 15 -5.66 3.71 4.78
C ARG A 15 -5.64 3.25 6.23
N ASN A 16 -6.23 4.03 7.14
CA ASN A 16 -6.25 3.69 8.57
C ASN A 16 -7.05 2.40 8.83
N ALA A 17 -8.15 2.17 8.12
CA ALA A 17 -8.95 0.96 8.25
C ALA A 17 -8.21 -0.31 7.76
N VAL A 18 -7.42 -0.20 6.69
CA VAL A 18 -6.58 -1.31 6.20
C VAL A 18 -5.44 -1.60 7.17
N LEU A 19 -4.72 -0.57 7.63
CA LEU A 19 -3.59 -0.72 8.56
C LEU A 19 -4.02 -1.20 9.95
N ALA A 20 -5.27 -0.92 10.37
CA ALA A 20 -5.83 -1.45 11.60
C ALA A 20 -6.10 -2.97 11.54
N GLN A 21 -6.29 -3.52 10.33
CA GLN A 21 -6.51 -4.96 10.13
C GLN A 21 -5.19 -5.74 10.03
N SER A 22 -4.18 -5.14 9.38
CA SER A 22 -2.87 -5.76 9.23
C SER A 22 -1.81 -4.71 8.88
N THR A 23 -0.61 -4.89 9.40
CA THR A 23 0.61 -4.16 9.01
C THR A 23 1.58 -5.04 8.24
N ILE A 24 1.15 -6.24 7.81
CA ILE A 24 1.96 -7.13 6.99
C ILE A 24 1.94 -6.62 5.55
N CYS A 25 3.10 -6.21 5.05
CA CYS A 25 3.28 -5.73 3.69
C CYS A 25 2.91 -6.83 2.68
N HIS A 26 1.95 -6.55 1.80
CA HIS A 26 1.48 -7.52 0.81
C HIS A 26 2.53 -7.85 -0.27
N LEU A 27 3.57 -7.02 -0.39
CA LEU A 27 4.62 -7.16 -1.39
C LEU A 27 5.78 -8.06 -0.93
N CYS A 28 6.19 -7.94 0.33
CA CYS A 28 7.33 -8.67 0.89
C CYS A 28 6.98 -9.61 2.04
N GLY A 29 5.79 -9.51 2.63
CA GLY A 29 5.36 -10.34 3.75
C GLY A 29 5.91 -9.93 5.12
N HIS A 30 6.66 -8.83 5.23
CA HIS A 30 7.18 -8.34 6.51
C HIS A 30 6.22 -7.35 7.19
N ALA A 31 6.26 -7.31 8.53
CA ALA A 31 5.47 -6.38 9.34
C ALA A 31 5.92 -4.92 9.18
N ASP A 32 5.29 -4.02 9.94
CA ASP A 32 5.61 -2.59 10.01
C ASP A 32 5.35 -1.82 8.71
N ALA A 33 4.41 -2.30 7.88
CA ALA A 33 3.90 -1.50 6.79
C ALA A 33 3.20 -0.25 7.34
N ASP A 34 3.62 0.91 6.84
CA ASP A 34 3.15 2.22 7.29
C ASP A 34 2.27 2.91 6.25
N GLN A 35 2.11 2.35 5.06
CA GLN A 35 1.27 2.88 3.99
C GLN A 35 0.38 1.78 3.42
N VAL A 36 -0.48 2.17 2.48
CA VAL A 36 -1.25 1.24 1.66
C VAL A 36 -0.86 1.41 0.20
N ASP A 37 -0.90 0.32 -0.55
CA ASP A 37 -0.68 0.26 -1.99
C ASP A 37 -1.96 -0.20 -2.70
N HIS A 38 -2.20 0.33 -3.88
CA HIS A 38 -3.25 -0.15 -4.77
C HIS A 38 -2.82 -1.46 -5.41
N VAL A 39 -3.46 -2.56 -5.05
CA VAL A 39 -3.15 -3.90 -5.59
C VAL A 39 -3.26 -3.90 -7.12
N ARG A 40 -4.35 -3.32 -7.63
CA ARG A 40 -4.51 -2.94 -9.04
C ARG A 40 -4.11 -1.46 -9.19
N PRO A 41 -3.02 -1.15 -9.92
CA PRO A 41 -2.51 0.22 -10.04
C PRO A 41 -3.53 1.17 -10.66
N ARG A 42 -3.73 2.34 -10.04
CA ARG A 42 -4.66 3.37 -10.52
C ARG A 42 -4.38 3.83 -11.96
N SER A 43 -3.10 3.93 -12.33
CA SER A 43 -2.70 4.34 -13.69
C SER A 43 -3.20 3.40 -14.78
N LEU A 44 -3.50 2.14 -14.43
CA LEU A 44 -4.02 1.12 -15.34
C LEU A 44 -5.53 0.87 -15.15
N ASN A 45 -6.11 1.38 -14.05
CA ASN A 45 -7.50 1.15 -13.65
C ASN A 45 -8.10 2.45 -13.09
N PRO A 46 -8.21 3.52 -13.91
CA PRO A 46 -8.67 4.84 -13.47
C PRO A 46 -10.13 4.86 -12.98
N GLU A 47 -10.91 3.85 -13.33
CA GLU A 47 -12.29 3.64 -12.90
C GLU A 47 -12.42 3.16 -11.44
N LEU A 48 -11.35 2.64 -10.84
CA LEU A 48 -11.36 2.19 -9.46
C LEU A 48 -11.27 3.39 -8.49
N ASP A 49 -12.12 3.37 -7.45
CA ASP A 49 -12.08 4.38 -6.39
C ASP A 49 -10.74 4.28 -5.63
N ASP A 50 -10.06 5.41 -5.49
CA ASP A 50 -8.77 5.52 -4.79
C ASP A 50 -8.88 5.11 -3.31
N ALA A 51 -10.09 5.17 -2.73
CA ALA A 51 -10.39 4.77 -1.36
C ALA A 51 -11.11 3.40 -1.25
N ASP A 52 -11.19 2.62 -2.33
CA ASP A 52 -11.74 1.26 -2.29
C ASP A 52 -10.85 0.34 -1.45
N HIS A 53 -11.35 -0.03 -0.27
CA HIS A 53 -10.64 -0.92 0.66
C HIS A 53 -10.33 -2.31 0.10
N THR A 54 -11.06 -2.78 -0.93
CA THR A 54 -10.81 -4.09 -1.55
C THR A 54 -9.61 -4.05 -2.49
N ASN A 55 -9.22 -2.86 -2.95
CA ASN A 55 -8.06 -2.65 -3.80
C ASN A 55 -6.86 -2.07 -3.04
N LEU A 56 -6.95 -1.92 -1.71
CA LEU A 56 -5.88 -1.40 -0.86
C LEU A 56 -5.31 -2.52 0.02
N ALA A 57 -3.98 -2.62 0.07
CA ALA A 57 -3.29 -3.56 0.94
C ALA A 57 -2.07 -2.90 1.61
N PRO A 58 -1.64 -3.33 2.80
CA PRO A 58 -0.50 -2.71 3.49
C PRO A 58 0.78 -2.81 2.68
N ALA A 59 1.58 -1.75 2.64
CA ALA A 59 2.89 -1.75 1.99
C ALA A 59 3.85 -0.77 2.66
N HIS A 60 5.15 -1.08 2.66
CA HIS A 60 6.18 -0.14 3.09
C HIS A 60 6.28 1.04 2.12
N GLY A 61 6.14 2.24 2.67
CA GLY A 61 6.28 3.49 1.95
C GLY A 61 7.73 3.99 1.90
N VAL A 62 7.88 5.31 2.03
CA VAL A 62 9.17 6.01 1.91
C VAL A 62 10.18 5.65 3.00
N ASN A 63 9.70 5.18 4.16
CA ASN A 63 10.54 4.72 5.26
C ASN A 63 11.23 3.39 4.94
N GLY A 64 10.75 2.65 3.92
CA GLY A 64 11.28 1.36 3.54
C GLY A 64 10.91 0.24 4.50
N CYS A 65 11.15 -1.00 4.06
CA CYS A 65 11.02 -2.19 4.88
C CYS A 65 12.29 -2.37 5.73
N PRO A 66 12.19 -2.51 7.07
CA PRO A 66 13.36 -2.71 7.93
C PRO A 66 14.09 -4.04 7.64
N THR A 67 13.38 -5.02 7.08
CA THR A 67 13.92 -6.35 6.76
C THR A 67 14.47 -6.44 5.34
N CYS A 68 13.75 -5.89 4.34
CA CYS A 68 14.21 -5.93 2.95
C CYS A 68 15.20 -4.82 2.61
N GLY A 69 15.20 -3.70 3.35
CA GLY A 69 15.88 -2.45 2.96
C GLY A 69 15.21 -1.70 1.80
N GLU A 70 14.13 -2.24 1.25
CA GLU A 70 13.47 -1.74 0.04
C GLU A 70 12.28 -0.84 0.36
N LYS A 71 12.08 0.17 -0.49
CA LYS A 71 10.86 0.97 -0.54
C LYS A 71 9.78 0.23 -1.33
N CYS A 72 9.20 -0.83 -0.75
CA CYS A 72 8.41 -1.84 -1.46
C CYS A 72 7.34 -1.25 -2.40
N ASN A 73 6.54 -0.29 -1.94
CA ASN A 73 5.51 0.35 -2.77
C ASN A 73 6.13 1.12 -3.96
N GLN A 74 7.19 1.90 -3.73
CA GLN A 74 7.89 2.60 -4.80
C GLN A 74 8.57 1.63 -5.78
N ALA A 75 9.16 0.56 -5.27
CA ALA A 75 9.82 -0.46 -6.09
C ALA A 75 8.81 -1.20 -6.99
N LYS A 76 7.58 -1.45 -6.51
CA LYS A 76 6.50 -2.05 -7.32
C LYS A 76 6.16 -1.16 -8.52
N GLY A 77 5.96 0.13 -8.30
CA GLY A 77 5.49 1.06 -9.34
C GLY A 77 4.10 0.71 -9.85
N ASN A 78 3.91 0.75 -11.17
CA ASN A 78 2.63 0.44 -11.83
C ASN A 78 2.45 -1.04 -12.19
N ARG A 79 3.26 -1.94 -11.62
CA ARG A 79 3.12 -3.38 -11.88
C ARG A 79 1.95 -3.93 -11.09
N THR A 80 1.05 -4.65 -11.75
CA THR A 80 0.04 -5.46 -11.06
C THR A 80 0.72 -6.66 -10.42
N VAL A 81 0.47 -6.87 -9.13
CA VAL A 81 1.07 -7.97 -8.37
C VAL A 81 -0.05 -8.87 -7.86
N SER A 82 0.02 -10.14 -8.24
CA SER A 82 -0.97 -11.15 -7.89
C SER A 82 -0.61 -11.92 -6.61
N LYS A 83 0.63 -11.80 -6.11
CA LYS A 83 1.17 -12.49 -4.93
C LYS A 83 2.27 -11.64 -4.27
N PRO A 84 2.58 -11.84 -2.97
CA PRO A 84 3.79 -11.30 -2.37
C PRO A 84 5.00 -11.74 -3.19
N VAL A 85 5.68 -10.77 -3.80
CA VAL A 85 6.70 -11.01 -4.82
C VAL A 85 8.02 -11.42 -4.19
N ARG A 86 8.22 -11.23 -2.88
CA ARG A 86 9.50 -11.57 -2.23
C ARG A 86 9.32 -11.98 -0.77
N SER A 87 9.10 -13.27 -0.50
CA SER A 87 9.72 -13.89 0.67
C SER A 87 11.14 -14.32 0.25
N ARG A 88 12.14 -13.47 0.48
CA ARG A 88 13.51 -13.96 0.51
C ARG A 88 14.10 -13.67 1.88
N ASN A 89 14.28 -14.79 2.58
CA ASN A 89 15.16 -15.05 3.70
C ASN A 89 14.57 -14.77 5.08
N TRP A 90 13.80 -15.76 5.55
CA TRP A 90 14.13 -16.54 6.74
C TRP A 90 13.57 -17.96 6.55
#